data_AF-A0A946QUI5-F1
#
_entry.id   AF-A0A946QUI5-F1
#
_cell.length_a   1.000
_cell.length_b   1.000
_cell.length_c   1.000
_cell.angle_alpha   90.00
_cell.angle_beta   90.00
_cell.angle_gamma   90.00
#
_symmetry.space_group_name_H-M   'P 1'
#
loop_
_entity.id
_entity.type
_entity.pdbx_description
1 polymer ?
#
loop_
_entity_poly.entity_id
_entity_poly.type
_entity_poly.pdbx_seq_one_letter_code
_entity_poly.pdbx_strand_id
1 'polypeptide(L)'
;MKKESITSEIKLRIKSFQGKHCIYRERELYIHSKISLIKIEDWGVWITLKDLNSSGFTGQLRSQPETDIWKVGASWEVFSVLPQKWGATYVGWTIYFEPDLVKGVCNYAETLIKLDYKQRQKHLRNCIHHLLTKKSFLYIKK
;
A
#
# COMPACT_ATOMS: atom_id res chain seq x y z
N MET A 1 11.30 -17.44 -22.10
CA MET A 1 11.51 -16.72 -20.83
C MET A 1 11.50 -17.76 -19.72
N LYS A 2 12.63 -18.05 -19.06
CA LYS A 2 12.66 -19.07 -18.00
C LYS A 2 11.82 -18.53 -16.82
N LYS A 3 10.80 -19.27 -16.39
CA LYS A 3 10.10 -19.01 -15.13
C LYS A 3 11.13 -19.21 -14.02
N GLU A 4 11.78 -18.13 -13.58
CA GLU A 4 12.49 -18.14 -12.31
C GLU A 4 11.43 -18.35 -11.23
N SER A 5 11.35 -19.58 -10.74
CA SER A 5 10.47 -19.94 -9.64
C SER A 5 10.79 -19.01 -8.47
N ILE A 6 9.79 -18.26 -7.99
CA ILE A 6 9.95 -17.45 -6.80
C ILE A 6 10.41 -18.35 -5.66
N THR A 7 11.57 -18.01 -5.10
CA THR A 7 12.19 -18.80 -4.04
C THR A 7 11.31 -18.85 -2.80
N SER A 8 11.42 -19.94 -2.04
CA SER A 8 10.73 -20.09 -0.75
C SER A 8 11.02 -18.92 0.20
N GLU A 9 12.22 -18.34 0.11
CA GLU A 9 12.61 -17.16 0.88
C GLU A 9 11.78 -15.92 0.56
N ILE A 10 11.57 -15.62 -0.73
CA ILE A 10 10.71 -14.49 -1.15
C ILE A 10 9.27 -14.72 -0.67
N LYS A 11 8.75 -15.95 -0.78
CA LYS A 11 7.40 -16.29 -0.29
C LYS A 11 7.27 -16.07 1.22
N LEU A 12 8.26 -16.51 2.00
CA LEU A 12 8.30 -16.30 3.46
C LEU A 12 8.37 -14.80 3.80
N ARG A 13 9.23 -14.06 3.10
CA ARG A 13 9.35 -12.61 3.27
C ARG A 13 8.03 -11.90 2.99
N ILE A 14 7.33 -12.24 1.90
CA ILE A 14 6.02 -11.70 1.58
C ILE A 14 5.03 -12.00 2.72
N LYS A 15 4.96 -13.26 3.18
CA LYS A 15 4.04 -13.64 4.28
C LYS A 15 4.30 -12.89 5.58
N SER A 16 5.54 -12.48 5.85
CA SER A 16 5.89 -11.71 7.06
C SER A 16 5.19 -10.33 7.17
N PHE A 17 4.62 -9.83 6.07
CA PHE A 17 3.85 -8.58 6.07
C PHE A 17 2.39 -8.75 6.48
N GLN A 18 1.91 -9.98 6.67
CA GLN A 18 0.57 -10.18 7.20
C GLN A 18 0.43 -9.52 8.59
N GLY A 19 -0.66 -8.81 8.80
CA GLY A 19 -0.93 -8.02 10.01
C GLY A 19 -0.27 -6.64 10.03
N LYS A 20 0.56 -6.26 9.04
CA LYS A 20 1.17 -4.93 8.99
C LYS A 20 0.16 -3.86 8.58
N HIS A 21 0.34 -2.66 9.15
CA HIS A 21 -0.34 -1.45 8.70
C HIS A 21 0.32 -0.94 7.42
N CYS A 22 -0.48 -0.34 6.55
CA CYS A 22 -0.04 0.12 5.26
C CYS A 22 -0.91 1.27 4.74
N ILE A 23 -0.37 2.02 3.78
CA ILE A 23 -1.15 2.91 2.93
C ILE A 23 -1.38 2.18 1.61
N TYR A 24 -2.64 1.86 1.34
CA TYR A 24 -3.09 1.39 0.04
C TYR A 24 -3.33 2.59 -0.88
N ARG A 25 -2.84 2.48 -2.12
CA ARG A 25 -3.10 3.42 -3.19
C ARG A 25 -3.63 2.68 -4.41
N GLU A 26 -4.68 3.20 -5.01
CA GLU A 26 -5.14 2.79 -6.34
C GLU A 26 -5.59 4.02 -7.11
N ARG A 27 -4.91 4.36 -8.22
CA ARG A 27 -5.14 5.63 -8.93
C ARG A 27 -5.03 6.84 -7.98
N GLU A 28 -6.14 7.53 -7.76
CA GLU A 28 -6.33 8.69 -6.88
C GLU A 28 -7.13 8.31 -5.62
N LEU A 29 -7.04 7.07 -5.16
CA LEU A 29 -7.61 6.60 -3.89
C LEU A 29 -6.45 6.29 -2.95
N TYR A 30 -6.47 6.87 -1.74
CA TYR A 30 -5.59 6.49 -0.63
C TYR A 30 -6.42 5.98 0.55
N ILE A 31 -6.01 4.84 1.11
CA ILE A 31 -6.65 4.23 2.26
C ILE A 31 -5.58 3.79 3.26
N HIS A 32 -5.80 4.07 4.56
CA HIS A 32 -5.01 3.45 5.62
C HIS A 32 -5.60 2.08 5.93
N SER A 33 -4.79 1.04 5.76
CA SER A 33 -5.27 -0.34 5.80
C SER A 33 -4.35 -1.23 6.61
N LYS A 34 -4.86 -2.40 6.99
CA LYS A 34 -4.08 -3.51 7.54
C LYS A 34 -4.14 -4.70 6.59
N ILE A 35 -2.99 -5.33 6.33
CA ILE A 35 -2.96 -6.58 5.57
C ILE A 35 -3.55 -7.69 6.43
N SER A 36 -4.72 -8.19 6.10
CA SER A 36 -5.40 -9.22 6.89
C SER A 36 -4.97 -10.63 6.47
N LEU A 37 -4.76 -10.86 5.18
CA LEU A 37 -4.37 -12.17 4.64
C LEU A 37 -3.49 -12.01 3.41
N ILE A 38 -2.48 -12.86 3.28
CA ILE A 38 -1.71 -13.02 2.04
C ILE A 38 -1.81 -14.47 1.55
N LYS A 39 -2.37 -14.65 0.35
CA LYS A 39 -2.37 -15.93 -0.37
C LYS A 39 -1.33 -15.86 -1.49
N ILE A 40 -0.42 -16.82 -1.49
CA ILE A 40 0.63 -16.96 -2.50
C ILE A 40 0.24 -18.14 -3.36
N GLU A 41 0.10 -17.92 -4.66
CA GLU A 41 -0.28 -18.90 -5.66
C GLU A 41 0.86 -19.07 -6.67
N ASP A 42 0.80 -20.12 -7.49
CA ASP A 42 1.86 -20.39 -8.46
C ASP A 42 1.99 -19.28 -9.51
N TRP A 43 0.88 -18.58 -9.81
CA TRP A 43 0.84 -17.52 -10.81
C TRP A 43 0.95 -16.11 -10.23
N GLY A 44 0.76 -15.92 -8.92
CA GLY A 44 0.74 -14.58 -8.32
C GLY A 44 0.50 -14.53 -6.82
N VAL A 45 0.13 -13.33 -6.35
CA VAL A 45 -0.24 -13.07 -4.95
C VAL A 45 -1.62 -12.45 -4.88
N TRP A 46 -2.38 -12.82 -3.85
CA TRP A 46 -3.57 -12.11 -3.40
C TRP A 46 -3.36 -11.57 -2.00
N ILE A 47 -3.71 -10.30 -1.82
CA ILE A 47 -3.58 -9.57 -0.58
C ILE A 47 -4.98 -9.10 -0.20
N THR A 48 -5.43 -9.52 0.96
CA THR A 48 -6.65 -8.99 1.57
C THR A 48 -6.26 -7.81 2.46
N LEU A 49 -6.89 -6.67 2.23
CA LEU A 49 -6.72 -5.43 2.96
C LEU A 49 -7.98 -5.15 3.76
N LYS A 50 -7.80 -4.69 5.00
CA LYS A 50 -8.86 -4.20 5.86
C LYS A 50 -8.73 -2.68 6.03
N ASP A 51 -9.79 -1.92 5.77
CA ASP A 51 -9.86 -0.48 6.08
C ASP A 51 -9.72 -0.28 7.58
N LEU A 52 -8.98 0.74 7.98
CA LEU A 52 -8.86 1.18 9.36
C LEU A 52 -9.69 2.44 9.63
N ASN A 53 -10.48 2.92 8.66
CA ASN A 53 -11.41 4.04 8.78
C ASN A 53 -10.76 5.29 9.41
N SER A 54 -9.51 5.55 9.02
CA SER A 54 -8.72 6.63 9.61
C SER A 54 -9.11 7.98 9.03
N SER A 55 -9.14 8.98 9.90
CA SER A 55 -9.50 10.35 9.54
C SER A 55 -8.58 10.92 8.45
N GLY A 56 -9.14 11.70 7.55
CA GLY A 56 -8.35 12.32 6.47
C GLY A 56 -7.98 11.40 5.31
N PHE A 57 -8.41 10.14 5.34
CA PHE A 57 -8.40 9.26 4.16
C PHE A 57 -9.75 9.27 3.46
N THR A 58 -9.77 8.71 2.26
CA THR A 58 -10.97 8.58 1.44
C THR A 58 -11.75 7.33 1.81
N GLY A 59 -12.43 7.37 2.95
CA GLY A 59 -13.26 6.26 3.46
C GLY A 59 -14.70 6.20 2.94
N GLN A 60 -15.09 7.01 1.94
CA GLN A 60 -16.51 7.17 1.57
C GLN A 60 -16.90 6.67 0.17
N LEU A 61 -15.98 6.11 -0.63
CA LEU A 61 -16.34 5.64 -1.99
C LEU A 61 -16.92 4.23 -2.05
N ARG A 62 -17.12 3.55 -0.91
CA ARG A 62 -17.82 2.26 -0.88
C ARG A 62 -19.05 2.39 0.01
N SER A 63 -20.17 2.66 -0.64
CA SER A 63 -21.54 2.70 -0.09
C SER A 63 -22.03 1.34 0.45
N GLN A 64 -21.13 0.44 0.85
CA GLN A 64 -21.45 -0.85 1.46
C GLN A 64 -20.76 -0.97 2.81
N PRO A 65 -21.48 -0.75 3.92
CA PRO A 65 -20.93 -0.86 5.27
C PRO A 65 -20.48 -2.28 5.66
N GLU A 66 -20.72 -3.30 4.83
CA GLU A 66 -20.46 -4.70 5.18
C GLU A 66 -19.13 -5.27 4.70
N THR A 67 -18.35 -4.54 3.90
CA THR A 67 -17.00 -5.02 3.54
C THR A 67 -15.95 -3.91 3.61
N ASP A 68 -15.56 -3.55 4.83
CA ASP A 68 -14.26 -2.93 5.16
C ASP A 68 -13.04 -3.79 4.71
N ILE A 69 -13.27 -4.85 3.94
CA ILE A 69 -12.30 -5.84 3.53
C ILE A 69 -12.35 -5.93 2.00
N TRP A 70 -11.22 -5.74 1.34
CA TRP A 70 -11.09 -5.95 -0.10
C TRP A 70 -9.84 -6.73 -0.47
N LYS A 71 -9.84 -7.26 -1.69
CA LYS A 71 -8.76 -8.09 -2.21
C LYS A 71 -8.11 -7.39 -3.38
N VAL A 72 -6.78 -7.38 -3.38
CA VAL A 72 -5.97 -6.97 -4.52
C VAL A 72 -5.04 -8.10 -4.88
N GLY A 73 -4.72 -8.23 -6.16
CA GLY A 73 -3.85 -9.30 -6.64
C GLY A 73 -2.99 -8.84 -7.80
N ALA A 74 -1.93 -9.60 -8.03
CA ALA A 74 -1.02 -9.40 -9.16
C ALA A 74 -0.35 -10.72 -9.53
N SER A 75 -0.18 -10.95 -10.83
CA SER A 75 0.68 -12.04 -11.29
C SER A 75 2.14 -11.70 -11.05
N TRP A 76 3.00 -12.71 -10.93
CA TRP A 76 4.43 -12.52 -10.69
C TRP A 76 5.11 -11.69 -11.78
N GLU A 77 4.61 -11.74 -13.01
CA GLU A 77 5.15 -10.99 -14.16
C GLU A 77 5.01 -9.48 -14.00
N VAL A 78 4.02 -9.00 -13.25
CA VAL A 78 3.76 -7.56 -13.06
C VAL A 78 3.88 -7.12 -11.60
N PHE A 79 4.14 -8.05 -10.68
CA PHE A 79 4.21 -7.77 -9.26
C PHE A 79 5.59 -7.30 -8.84
N SER A 80 5.69 -6.04 -8.42
CA SER A 80 6.91 -5.45 -7.88
C SER A 80 6.96 -5.63 -6.36
N VAL A 81 8.00 -6.33 -5.88
CA VAL A 81 8.23 -6.59 -4.45
C VAL A 81 9.45 -5.82 -3.98
N LEU A 82 9.26 -4.64 -3.39
CA LEU A 82 10.32 -3.87 -2.76
C LEU A 82 10.18 -3.88 -1.23
N PRO A 83 11.26 -3.71 -0.45
CA PRO A 83 11.24 -3.65 1.01
C PRO A 83 10.34 -2.58 1.64
N GLN A 84 9.95 -1.56 0.88
CA GLN A 84 9.18 -0.39 1.33
C GLN A 84 7.81 -0.27 0.66
N LYS A 85 7.63 -0.90 -0.50
CA LYS A 85 6.38 -0.85 -1.25
C LYS A 85 6.20 -2.07 -2.14
N TRP A 86 4.95 -2.45 -2.34
CA TRP A 86 4.53 -3.42 -3.35
C TRP A 86 3.61 -2.76 -4.34
N GLY A 87 3.54 -3.27 -5.57
CA GLY A 87 2.58 -2.75 -6.52
C GLY A 87 2.50 -3.57 -7.79
N ALA A 88 1.50 -3.28 -8.60
CA ALA A 88 1.32 -3.86 -9.91
C ALA A 88 0.96 -2.77 -10.92
N THR A 89 1.87 -2.54 -11.87
CA THR A 89 1.82 -1.38 -12.76
C THR A 89 0.58 -1.36 -13.65
N TYR A 90 0.16 -2.51 -14.17
CA TYR A 90 -0.99 -2.62 -15.08
C TYR A 90 -2.32 -2.27 -14.41
N VAL A 91 -2.53 -2.77 -13.19
CA VAL A 91 -3.76 -2.52 -12.40
C VAL A 91 -3.68 -1.23 -11.58
N GLY A 92 -2.51 -0.61 -11.48
CA GLY A 92 -2.33 0.74 -10.93
C GLY A 92 -2.47 0.83 -9.42
N TRP A 93 -2.28 -0.28 -8.68
CA TRP A 93 -2.29 -0.28 -7.22
C TRP A 93 -0.88 -0.34 -6.62
N THR A 94 -0.72 0.23 -5.43
CA THR A 94 0.52 0.24 -4.65
C THR A 94 0.19 0.13 -3.17
N ILE A 95 0.97 -0.64 -2.41
CA ILE A 95 0.89 -0.76 -0.95
C ILE A 95 2.22 -0.27 -0.38
N TYR A 96 2.16 0.72 0.52
CA TYR A 96 3.32 1.21 1.27
C TYR A 96 3.24 0.72 2.71
N PHE A 97 4.27 0.08 3.24
CA PHE A 97 4.24 -0.58 4.56
C PHE A 97 5.41 -0.17 5.47
N GLU A 98 6.19 0.83 5.04
CA GLU A 98 7.31 1.34 5.81
C GLU A 98 6.79 2.14 7.03
N PRO A 99 7.06 1.74 8.29
CA PRO A 99 6.31 2.20 9.46
C PRO A 99 6.28 3.72 9.64
N ASP A 100 7.42 4.38 9.46
CA ASP A 100 7.54 5.82 9.60
C ASP A 100 6.81 6.56 8.48
N LEU A 101 6.77 5.99 7.26
CA LEU A 101 5.96 6.53 6.17
C LEU A 101 4.47 6.41 6.52
N VAL A 102 4.02 5.23 6.94
CA VAL A 102 2.61 5.02 7.30
C VAL A 102 2.19 6.00 8.40
N LYS A 103 2.97 6.10 9.48
CA LYS A 103 2.73 7.04 10.57
C LYS A 103 2.70 8.49 10.08
N GLY A 104 3.69 8.90 9.29
CA GLY A 104 3.78 10.27 8.77
C GLY A 104 2.61 10.64 7.87
N VAL A 105 2.18 9.72 7.00
CA VAL A 105 1.02 9.94 6.11
C VAL A 105 -0.27 10.00 6.92
N CYS A 106 -0.48 9.13 7.91
CA CYS A 106 -1.67 9.17 8.76
C CYS A 106 -1.77 10.49 9.53
N ASN A 107 -0.70 10.91 10.20
CA ASN A 107 -0.67 12.19 10.90
C ASN A 107 -0.95 13.37 9.98
N TYR A 108 -0.41 13.34 8.76
CA TYR A 108 -0.67 14.41 7.79
C TYR A 108 -2.11 14.37 7.28
N ALA A 109 -2.67 13.19 7.02
CA ALA A 109 -4.04 13.01 6.55
C ALA A 109 -5.06 13.68 7.49
N GLU A 110 -4.90 13.52 8.80
CA GLU A 110 -5.76 14.14 9.82
C GLU A 110 -5.85 15.67 9.67
N THR A 111 -4.79 16.33 9.21
CA THR A 111 -4.78 17.79 8.98
C THR A 111 -5.59 18.20 7.74
N LEU A 112 -5.92 17.26 6.86
CA LEU A 112 -6.57 17.51 5.56
C LEU A 112 -8.08 17.27 5.58
N ILE A 113 -8.69 16.97 6.74
CA ILE A 113 -10.12 16.58 6.86
C ILE A 113 -11.05 17.64 6.25
N LYS A 114 -10.69 18.92 6.34
CA LYS A 114 -11.50 20.04 5.82
C LYS A 114 -11.31 20.28 4.32
N LEU A 115 -10.32 19.65 3.68
CA LEU A 115 -10.10 19.79 2.25
C LEU A 115 -11.06 18.92 1.46
N ASP A 116 -11.39 19.37 0.25
CA ASP A 116 -12.14 18.56 -0.71
C ASP A 116 -11.35 17.31 -1.14
N TYR A 117 -12.05 16.38 -1.80
CA TYR A 117 -11.48 15.13 -2.26
C TYR A 117 -10.20 15.33 -3.11
N LYS A 118 -10.27 16.17 -4.15
CA LYS A 118 -9.17 16.32 -5.12
C LYS A 118 -7.95 16.96 -4.49
N GLN A 119 -8.16 17.98 -3.65
CA GLN A 119 -7.11 18.62 -2.88
C GLN A 119 -6.44 17.60 -1.96
N ARG A 120 -7.23 16.85 -1.19
CA ARG A 120 -6.72 15.83 -0.27
C ARG A 120 -5.87 14.78 -0.98
N GLN A 121 -6.33 14.24 -2.11
CA GLN A 121 -5.55 13.27 -2.89
C GLN A 121 -4.21 13.85 -3.36
N LYS A 122 -4.21 15.10 -3.85
CA LYS A 122 -2.99 15.80 -4.26
C LYS A 122 -2.01 15.97 -3.08
N HIS A 123 -2.52 16.38 -1.91
CA HIS A 123 -1.71 16.54 -0.71
C HIS A 123 -1.12 15.22 -0.20
N LEU A 124 -1.92 14.14 -0.16
CA LEU A 124 -1.44 12.81 0.23
C LEU A 124 -0.38 12.25 -0.73
N ARG A 125 -0.58 12.44 -2.04
CA ARG A 125 0.42 12.07 -3.07
C ARG A 125 1.76 12.77 -2.81
N ASN A 126 1.72 14.08 -2.57
CA ASN A 126 2.91 14.89 -2.30
C ASN A 126 3.60 14.48 -1.00
N CYS A 127 2.83 14.18 0.05
CA CYS A 127 3.34 13.68 1.33
C CYS A 127 4.11 12.36 1.17
N ILE A 128 3.50 11.38 0.50
CA ILE A 128 4.15 10.08 0.21
C ILE A 128 5.44 10.29 -0.59
N HIS A 129 5.38 11.11 -1.65
CA HIS A 129 6.56 11.40 -2.48
C HIS A 129 7.70 12.03 -1.66
N HIS A 130 7.39 13.01 -0.81
CA HIS A 130 8.35 13.67 0.07
C HIS A 130 8.98 12.72 1.10
N LEU A 131 8.17 11.87 1.72
CA LEU A 131 8.66 10.90 2.72
C LEU A 131 9.56 9.82 2.09
N LEU A 132 9.24 9.38 0.86
CA LEU A 132 10.08 8.43 0.13
C LEU A 132 11.41 9.05 -0.30
N THR A 133 11.39 10.28 -0.85
CA THR A 133 12.60 10.97 -1.34
C THR A 133 13.53 11.37 -0.21
N LYS A 134 13.01 11.85 0.93
CA LYS A 134 13.84 12.16 2.12
C LYS A 134 14.56 10.94 2.66
N LYS A 135 13.96 9.75 2.60
CA LYS A 135 14.62 8.50 3.02
C LYS A 135 15.70 8.06 2.07
N SER A 136 15.56 8.29 0.77
CA SER A 136 16.59 7.98 -0.21
C SER A 136 17.93 8.68 0.10
N PHE A 137 17.91 9.87 0.71
CA PHE A 137 19.13 10.57 1.13
C PHE A 137 19.83 9.95 2.36
N LEU A 138 19.11 9.22 3.21
CA LEU A 138 19.68 8.58 4.40
C LEU A 138 20.38 7.25 4.08
N TYR A 139 20.02 6.59 2.97
CA TYR A 139 20.64 5.33 2.54
C TYR A 139 21.87 5.50 1.62
N ILE A 140 22.18 6.72 1.17
CA ILE A 140 23.36 7.03 0.33
C ILE A 140 24.58 7.48 1.18
N LYS A 141 24.40 7.66 2.51
CA LYS A 141 25.46 8.10 3.44
C LYS A 141 26.01 7.00 4.34
N LYS A 142 26.14 5.76 3.85
CA LYS A 142 26.89 4.71 4.54
C LYS A 142 27.91 4.08 3.61
#